data_AF-A0AAF0PVU8-F1
#
_entry.id   AF-A0AAF0PVU8-F1
#
_cell.length_a   1.000
_cell.length_b   1.000
_cell.length_c   1.000
_cell.angle_alpha   90.00
_cell.angle_beta   90.00
_cell.angle_gamma   90.00
#
_symmetry.space_group_name_H-M   'P 1'
#
loop_
_entity.id
_entity.type
_entity.pdbx_description
1 polymer ?
#
loop_
_entity_poly.entity_id
_entity_poly.type
_entity_poly.pdbx_seq_one_letter_code
_entity_poly.pdbx_strand_id
1 'polypeptide(L)'
;MATPSFSFGSTLVLCVIFASLIALTTSNSLADLCIKCQSPKFCLQVFGLNPHRNPYELTLEAINLTFTNASDTTNKIHTFLDQTNDENLQEIYNYCLNYYESSIDILRDVEDHLLKQGIFDTLSTIGAFVQEVGSSCEDRFQEIVDDVYASTLTENNNNMRNFGSIIIVAGDLLSNSTSTNK
;
A
#
# COMPACT_ATOMS: atom_id res chain seq x y z
N MET A 1 63.63 -27.09 -9.80
CA MET A 1 62.57 -26.30 -9.15
C MET A 1 61.69 -25.74 -10.24
N ALA A 2 60.45 -26.23 -10.36
CA ALA A 2 59.48 -25.75 -11.36
C ALA A 2 58.53 -24.77 -10.66
N THR A 3 58.54 -23.50 -11.08
CA THR A 3 57.58 -22.50 -10.64
C THR A 3 56.27 -22.67 -11.43
N PRO A 4 55.10 -22.74 -10.78
CA PRO A 4 53.84 -22.78 -11.49
C PRO A 4 53.56 -21.41 -12.11
N SER A 5 53.47 -21.37 -13.44
CA SER A 5 52.97 -20.23 -14.21
C SER A 5 51.45 -20.16 -14.04
N PHE A 6 51.00 -19.38 -13.06
CA PHE A 6 49.58 -19.04 -12.95
C PHE A 6 49.20 -18.10 -14.10
N SER A 7 48.39 -18.60 -15.02
CA SER A 7 47.80 -17.80 -16.11
C SER A 7 46.85 -16.77 -15.51
N PHE A 8 47.31 -15.52 -15.42
CA PHE A 8 46.54 -14.36 -14.95
C PHE A 8 45.17 -14.20 -15.65
N GLY A 9 45.05 -14.70 -16.89
CA GLY A 9 43.79 -14.68 -17.65
C GLY A 9 42.70 -15.57 -17.05
N SER A 10 43.05 -16.71 -16.47
CA SER A 10 42.08 -17.67 -15.92
C SER A 10 41.42 -17.16 -14.64
N THR A 11 42.16 -16.43 -13.81
CA THR A 11 41.65 -15.83 -12.56
C THR A 11 40.74 -14.63 -12.83
N LEU A 12 41.07 -13.81 -13.84
CA LEU A 12 40.25 -12.67 -14.25
C LEU A 12 38.90 -13.11 -14.82
N VAL A 13 38.88 -14.16 -15.64
CA VAL A 13 37.63 -14.73 -16.19
C VAL A 13 36.75 -15.30 -15.08
N LEU A 14 37.32 -16.02 -14.11
CA LEU A 14 36.57 -16.50 -12.94
C LEU A 14 35.99 -15.33 -12.13
N CYS A 15 36.77 -14.29 -11.86
CA CYS A 15 36.30 -13.12 -11.12
C CYS A 15 35.16 -12.38 -11.83
N VAL A 16 35.18 -12.29 -13.17
CA VAL A 16 34.10 -11.68 -13.95
C VAL A 16 32.83 -12.55 -13.92
N ILE A 17 32.96 -13.89 -13.95
CA ILE A 17 31.82 -14.81 -13.81
C ILE A 17 31.22 -14.73 -12.40
N PHE A 18 32.05 -14.68 -11.35
CA PHE A 18 31.56 -14.48 -9.97
C PHE A 18 30.94 -13.09 -9.76
N ALA A 19 31.52 -12.03 -10.34
CA ALA A 19 30.95 -10.68 -10.26
C ALA A 19 29.62 -10.57 -11.02
N SER A 20 29.46 -11.28 -12.14
CA SER A 20 28.18 -11.34 -12.88
C SER A 20 27.13 -12.22 -12.20
N LEU A 21 27.53 -13.26 -11.46
CA LEU A 21 26.64 -14.03 -10.59
C LEU A 21 26.17 -13.22 -9.36
N ILE A 22 27.01 -12.34 -8.81
CA ILE A 22 26.64 -11.43 -7.70
C ILE A 22 25.77 -10.26 -8.21
N ALA A 23 25.95 -9.84 -9.47
CA ALA A 23 25.12 -8.84 -10.12
C ALA A 23 23.76 -9.35 -10.60
N LEU A 24 23.41 -10.62 -10.32
CA LEU A 24 22.03 -11.09 -10.35
C LEU A 24 21.30 -10.51 -9.14
N THR A 25 21.09 -9.19 -9.15
CA THR A 25 20.31 -8.48 -8.16
C THR A 25 18.90 -9.04 -8.19
N THR A 26 18.55 -9.85 -7.20
CA THR A 26 17.14 -10.13 -6.91
C THR A 26 16.50 -8.77 -6.64
N SER A 27 15.64 -8.30 -7.54
CA SER A 27 14.91 -7.05 -7.33
C SER A 27 14.16 -7.17 -6.00
N ASN A 28 14.37 -6.20 -5.12
CA ASN A 28 13.65 -6.15 -3.86
C ASN A 28 12.39 -5.33 -4.09
N SER A 29 11.34 -6.00 -4.61
CA SER A 29 10.07 -5.37 -4.93
C SER A 29 9.46 -4.63 -3.74
N LEU A 30 9.68 -5.10 -2.51
CA LEU A 30 9.24 -4.41 -1.30
C LEU A 30 9.98 -3.08 -1.10
N ALA A 31 11.30 -3.04 -1.30
CA ALA A 31 12.06 -1.80 -1.19
C ALA A 31 11.66 -0.80 -2.30
N ASP A 32 11.51 -1.29 -3.54
CA ASP A 32 11.09 -0.48 -4.69
C ASP A 32 9.68 0.12 -4.50
N LEU A 33 8.79 -0.63 -3.84
CA LEU A 33 7.47 -0.19 -3.46
C LEU A 33 7.54 0.84 -2.33
N CYS A 34 8.16 0.52 -1.20
CA CYS A 34 8.10 1.39 -0.03
C CYS A 34 8.82 2.72 -0.20
N ILE A 35 9.89 2.80 -1.00
CA ILE A 35 10.61 4.06 -1.24
C ILE A 35 9.77 5.09 -2.02
N LYS A 36 8.78 4.64 -2.79
CA LYS A 36 7.89 5.49 -3.59
C LYS A 36 6.58 5.85 -2.87
N CYS A 37 6.29 5.22 -1.74
CA CYS A 37 5.10 5.52 -0.96
C CYS A 37 5.23 6.86 -0.22
N GLN A 38 4.08 7.50 0.05
CA GLN A 38 4.00 8.73 0.85
C GLN A 38 4.65 8.56 2.24
N SER A 39 4.53 7.38 2.84
CA SER A 39 5.18 7.04 4.10
C SER A 39 5.96 5.72 3.97
N PRO A 40 7.27 5.78 3.64
CA PRO A 40 8.10 4.58 3.53
C PRO A 40 8.17 3.78 4.83
N LYS A 41 8.18 4.47 5.97
CA LYS A 41 8.18 3.83 7.30
C LYS A 41 6.89 3.04 7.54
N PHE A 42 5.73 3.63 7.23
CA PHE A 42 4.45 2.95 7.36
C PHE A 42 4.39 1.72 6.45
N CYS A 43 4.81 1.87 5.19
CA CYS A 43 4.88 0.76 4.24
C CYS A 43 5.71 -0.41 4.76
N LEU A 44 6.93 -0.15 5.25
CA LEU A 44 7.78 -1.20 5.82
C LEU A 44 7.18 -1.82 7.09
N GLN A 45 6.46 -1.02 7.88
CA GLN A 45 5.80 -1.51 9.09
C GLN A 45 4.64 -2.47 8.76
N VAL A 46 3.80 -2.13 7.79
CA VAL A 46 2.61 -2.94 7.46
C VAL A 46 2.99 -4.25 6.76
N PHE A 47 3.99 -4.23 5.90
CA PHE A 47 4.47 -5.43 5.22
C PHE A 47 5.45 -6.25 6.07
N GLY A 48 6.17 -5.63 7.00
CA GLY A 48 7.31 -6.25 7.67
C GLY A 48 8.50 -6.46 6.72
N LEU A 49 9.63 -6.91 7.29
CA LEU A 49 10.88 -7.08 6.54
C LEU A 49 10.96 -8.47 5.87
N ASN A 50 10.19 -8.67 4.81
CA ASN A 50 10.31 -9.85 3.94
C ASN A 50 10.59 -9.44 2.49
N PRO A 51 11.85 -9.56 2.01
CA PRO A 51 12.25 -9.08 0.68
C PRO A 51 11.83 -10.00 -0.46
N HIS A 52 11.26 -11.19 -0.19
CA HIS A 52 11.02 -12.22 -1.20
C HIS A 52 9.63 -12.18 -1.86
N ARG A 53 8.80 -11.18 -1.55
CA ARG A 53 7.48 -11.04 -2.16
C ARG A 53 7.57 -10.43 -3.55
N ASN A 54 6.88 -11.05 -4.50
CA ASN A 54 6.77 -10.51 -5.86
C ASN A 54 5.73 -9.36 -5.91
N PRO A 55 5.72 -8.55 -6.99
CA PRO A 55 4.78 -7.42 -7.11
C PRO A 55 3.30 -7.79 -6.95
N TYR A 56 2.87 -8.96 -7.44
CA TYR A 56 1.48 -9.39 -7.33
C TYR A 56 1.10 -9.70 -5.87
N GLU A 57 1.97 -10.41 -5.15
CA GLU A 57 1.77 -10.71 -3.72
C GLU A 57 1.71 -9.44 -2.89
N LEU A 58 2.59 -8.47 -3.15
CA LEU A 58 2.60 -7.17 -2.47
C LEU A 58 1.30 -6.39 -2.74
N THR A 59 0.81 -6.39 -3.98
CA THR A 59 -0.44 -5.71 -4.34
C THR A 59 -1.65 -6.35 -3.65
N LEU A 60 -1.74 -7.68 -3.67
CA LEU A 60 -2.84 -8.40 -3.01
C LEU A 60 -2.83 -8.13 -1.49
N GLU A 61 -1.67 -8.20 -0.86
CA GLU A 61 -1.55 -7.92 0.56
C GLU A 61 -1.86 -6.46 0.89
N ALA A 62 -1.45 -5.49 0.06
CA ALA A 62 -1.85 -4.09 0.23
C ALA A 62 -3.37 -3.90 0.25
N ILE A 63 -4.08 -4.53 -0.69
CA ILE A 63 -5.54 -4.47 -0.78
C ILE A 63 -6.17 -5.07 0.47
N ASN A 64 -5.70 -6.24 0.91
CA ASN A 64 -6.25 -6.93 2.08
C ASN A 64 -6.01 -6.17 3.39
N LEU A 65 -4.83 -5.57 3.56
CA LEU A 65 -4.53 -4.71 4.70
C LEU A 65 -5.40 -3.44 4.69
N THR A 66 -5.62 -2.85 3.52
CA THR A 66 -6.50 -1.69 3.35
C THR A 66 -7.94 -2.04 3.68
N PHE A 67 -8.45 -3.17 3.17
CA PHE A 67 -9.79 -3.69 3.47
C PHE A 67 -9.98 -3.92 4.97
N THR A 68 -8.99 -4.52 5.62
CA THR A 68 -9.01 -4.76 7.07
C THR A 68 -9.05 -3.44 7.84
N ASN A 69 -8.17 -2.49 7.50
CA ASN A 69 -8.16 -1.17 8.14
C ASN A 69 -9.49 -0.42 7.95
N ALA A 70 -10.08 -0.49 6.75
CA ALA A 70 -11.37 0.12 6.46
C ALA A 70 -12.49 -0.53 7.31
N SER A 71 -12.54 -1.87 7.36
CA SER A 71 -13.53 -2.62 8.15
C SER A 71 -13.42 -2.36 9.64
N ASP A 72 -12.20 -2.34 10.18
CA ASP A 72 -11.95 -2.02 11.60
C ASP A 72 -12.35 -0.58 11.92
N THR A 73 -12.12 0.34 10.99
CA THR A 73 -12.53 1.74 11.15
C THR A 73 -14.04 1.90 11.09
N THR A 74 -14.74 1.19 10.19
CA THR A 74 -16.21 1.14 10.17
C THR A 74 -16.78 0.64 11.49
N ASN A 75 -16.23 -0.44 12.06
CA ASN A 75 -16.65 -0.94 13.38
C ASN A 75 -16.44 0.09 14.49
N LYS A 76 -15.34 0.83 14.45
CA LYS A 76 -15.04 1.92 15.38
C LYS A 76 -16.04 3.09 15.21
N ILE A 77 -16.39 3.45 13.97
CA ILE A 77 -17.39 4.49 13.68
C ILE A 77 -18.76 4.10 14.22
N HIS A 78 -19.21 2.85 14.02
CA HIS A 78 -20.46 2.36 14.62
C HIS A 78 -20.45 2.48 16.14
N THR A 79 -19.34 2.10 16.79
CA THR A 79 -19.19 2.25 18.24
C THR A 79 -19.33 3.71 18.69
N PHE A 80 -18.77 4.66 17.92
CA PHE A 80 -18.90 6.08 18.24
C PHE A 80 -20.31 6.63 18.01
N LEU A 81 -20.99 6.18 16.95
CA LEU A 81 -22.39 6.51 16.70
C LEU A 81 -23.30 6.05 17.85
N ASP A 82 -23.10 4.83 18.36
CA ASP A 82 -23.89 4.28 19.46
C ASP A 82 -23.66 5.01 20.79
N GLN A 83 -22.52 5.69 20.94
CA GLN A 83 -22.11 6.35 22.18
C GLN A 83 -22.42 7.85 22.21
N THR A 84 -22.69 8.48 21.07
CA THR A 84 -22.88 9.93 20.98
C THR A 84 -24.35 10.32 20.85
N ASN A 85 -24.75 11.36 21.58
CA ASN A 85 -26.03 12.05 21.40
C ASN A 85 -25.86 13.42 20.72
N ASP A 86 -24.64 13.77 20.32
CA ASP A 86 -24.36 15.02 19.61
C ASP A 86 -24.69 14.86 18.12
N GLU A 87 -25.68 15.62 17.65
CA GLU A 87 -26.17 15.56 16.27
C GLU A 87 -25.08 15.89 15.25
N ASN A 88 -24.13 16.79 15.57
CA ASN A 88 -23.03 17.12 14.66
C ASN A 88 -22.05 15.95 14.55
N LEU A 89 -21.72 15.32 15.69
CA LEU A 89 -20.86 14.13 15.67
C LEU A 89 -21.54 12.97 14.93
N GLN A 90 -22.86 12.79 15.09
CA GLN A 90 -23.61 11.80 14.32
C GLN A 90 -23.52 12.09 12.81
N GLU A 91 -23.67 13.34 12.39
CA GLU A 91 -23.52 13.72 10.99
C GLU A 91 -22.11 13.42 10.45
N ILE A 92 -21.06 13.82 11.18
CA ILE A 92 -19.67 13.57 10.81
C ILE A 92 -19.39 12.07 10.69
N TYR A 93 -19.78 11.29 11.70
CA TYR A 93 -19.55 9.85 11.71
C TYR A 93 -20.31 9.13 10.59
N ASN A 94 -21.56 9.51 10.31
CA ASN A 94 -22.30 8.93 9.17
C ASN A 94 -21.67 9.30 7.82
N TYR A 95 -21.15 10.52 7.68
CA TYR A 95 -20.41 10.92 6.48
C TYR A 95 -19.16 10.04 6.28
N CYS A 96 -18.35 9.88 7.33
CA CYS A 96 -17.19 8.99 7.31
C CYS A 96 -17.60 7.55 6.98
N LEU A 97 -18.64 7.03 7.64
CA LEU A 97 -19.13 5.66 7.46
C LEU A 97 -19.42 5.36 5.99
N ASN A 98 -20.16 6.24 5.30
CA ASN A 98 -20.50 6.07 3.88
C ASN A 98 -19.25 5.94 2.99
N TYR A 99 -18.21 6.74 3.25
CA TYR A 99 -16.96 6.67 2.49
C TYR A 99 -16.18 5.38 2.78
N TYR A 100 -16.09 4.99 4.05
CA TYR A 100 -15.41 3.75 4.43
C TYR A 100 -16.12 2.51 3.87
N GLU A 101 -17.45 2.43 3.95
CA GLU A 101 -18.24 1.35 3.34
C GLU A 101 -18.08 1.30 1.82
N SER A 102 -18.12 2.45 1.15
CA SER A 102 -17.85 2.53 -0.29
C SER A 102 -16.46 2.00 -0.66
N SER A 103 -15.45 2.28 0.18
CA SER A 103 -14.09 1.76 -0.01
C SER A 103 -14.00 0.25 0.16
N ILE A 104 -14.74 -0.33 1.10
CA ILE A 104 -14.82 -1.77 1.34
C ILE A 104 -15.41 -2.48 0.13
N ASP A 105 -16.51 -1.96 -0.42
CA ASP A 105 -17.15 -2.53 -1.61
C ASP A 105 -16.21 -2.51 -2.83
N ILE A 106 -15.54 -1.38 -3.07
CA ILE A 106 -14.55 -1.26 -4.15
C ILE A 106 -13.39 -2.24 -3.95
N LEU A 107 -12.81 -2.32 -2.75
CA LEU A 107 -11.66 -3.18 -2.48
C LEU A 107 -12.00 -4.67 -2.66
N ARG A 108 -13.22 -5.10 -2.28
CA ARG A 108 -13.71 -6.46 -2.52
C ARG A 108 -13.78 -6.77 -4.02
N ASP A 109 -14.31 -5.85 -4.83
CA ASP A 109 -14.40 -6.03 -6.29
C ASP A 109 -13.01 -6.12 -6.95
N VAL A 110 -12.01 -5.41 -6.42
CA VAL A 110 -10.62 -5.49 -6.91
C VAL A 110 -10.03 -6.88 -6.72
N GLU A 111 -10.16 -7.43 -5.51
CA GLU A 111 -9.65 -8.76 -5.16
C GLU A 111 -10.37 -9.85 -5.97
N ASP A 112 -11.69 -9.74 -6.10
CA ASP A 112 -12.49 -10.77 -6.75
C ASP A 112 -12.37 -10.78 -8.27
N HIS A 113 -12.16 -9.62 -8.89
CA HIS A 113 -12.26 -9.48 -10.35
C HIS A 113 -11.02 -8.87 -10.99
N LEU A 114 -10.58 -7.69 -10.55
CA LEU A 114 -9.63 -6.88 -11.34
C LEU A 114 -8.24 -7.49 -11.40
N LEU A 115 -7.72 -7.98 -10.27
CA LEU A 115 -6.42 -8.64 -10.24
C LEU A 115 -6.41 -9.94 -11.06
N LYS A 116 -7.52 -10.69 -11.07
CA LYS A 116 -7.65 -11.94 -11.84
C LYS A 116 -7.76 -11.68 -13.34
N GLN A 117 -8.32 -10.53 -13.74
CA GLN A 117 -8.46 -10.12 -15.14
C GLN A 117 -7.24 -9.38 -15.68
N GLY A 118 -6.24 -9.09 -14.84
CA GLY A 118 -5.03 -8.37 -15.23
C GLY A 118 -5.25 -6.87 -15.49
N ILE A 119 -6.33 -6.29 -14.95
CA ILE A 119 -6.69 -4.89 -15.15
C ILE A 119 -6.03 -4.08 -14.02
N PHE A 120 -4.73 -3.80 -14.16
CA PHE A 120 -3.94 -3.15 -13.11
C PHE A 120 -4.00 -1.62 -13.16
N ASP A 121 -4.34 -1.04 -14.32
CA ASP A 121 -4.35 0.42 -14.53
C ASP A 121 -5.40 1.14 -13.66
N THR A 122 -6.41 0.41 -13.16
CA THR A 122 -7.43 0.94 -12.25
C THR A 122 -6.94 1.12 -10.82
N LEU A 123 -5.84 0.44 -10.43
CA LEU A 123 -5.32 0.48 -9.05
C LEU A 123 -4.87 1.88 -8.64
N SER A 124 -4.39 2.70 -9.58
CA SER A 124 -4.05 4.10 -9.31
C SER A 124 -5.29 4.91 -8.90
N THR A 125 -6.40 4.76 -9.64
CA THR A 125 -7.68 5.41 -9.32
C THR A 125 -8.25 4.93 -7.99
N ILE A 126 -8.19 3.61 -7.72
CA ILE A 126 -8.67 3.02 -6.48
C ILE A 126 -7.85 3.53 -5.29
N GLY A 127 -6.53 3.54 -5.41
CA GLY A 127 -5.67 4.05 -4.35
C GLY A 127 -5.91 5.54 -4.09
N ALA A 128 -6.14 6.35 -5.14
CA ALA A 128 -6.53 7.75 -4.98
C ALA A 128 -7.86 7.91 -4.23
N PHE A 129 -8.87 7.10 -4.56
CA PHE A 129 -10.14 7.09 -3.82
C PHE A 129 -9.95 6.68 -2.35
N VAL A 130 -9.11 5.69 -2.07
CA VAL A 130 -8.76 5.29 -0.68
C VAL A 130 -8.07 6.43 0.08
N GLN A 131 -7.24 7.25 -0.58
CA GLN A 131 -6.69 8.47 0.04
C GLN A 131 -7.75 9.53 0.29
N GLU A 132 -8.70 9.67 -0.63
CA GLU A 132 -9.83 10.59 -0.50
C GLU A 132 -10.71 10.21 0.70
N VAL A 133 -11.02 8.93 0.90
CA VAL A 133 -11.78 8.44 2.07
C VAL A 133 -11.19 8.95 3.38
N GLY A 134 -9.87 8.78 3.57
CA GLY A 134 -9.18 9.26 4.76
C GLY A 134 -9.14 10.79 4.86
N SER A 135 -8.98 11.50 3.74
CA SER A 135 -8.93 12.97 3.72
C SER A 135 -10.31 13.58 4.01
N SER A 136 -11.34 13.17 3.27
CA SER A 136 -12.70 13.67 3.39
C SER A 136 -13.28 13.41 4.77
N CYS A 137 -13.03 12.23 5.36
CA CYS A 137 -13.47 11.97 6.73
C CYS A 137 -12.77 12.89 7.74
N GLU A 138 -11.47 13.15 7.59
CA GLU A 138 -10.74 14.05 8.50
C GLU A 138 -11.20 15.50 8.36
N ASP A 139 -11.36 15.96 7.12
CA ASP A 139 -11.79 17.32 6.80
C ASP A 139 -13.20 17.58 7.36
N ARG A 140 -14.08 16.57 7.36
CA ARG A 140 -15.44 16.69 7.90
C ARG A 140 -15.47 17.08 9.38
N PHE A 141 -14.47 16.67 10.18
CA PHE A 141 -14.37 17.11 11.58
C PHE A 141 -14.03 18.59 11.73
N GLN A 142 -13.38 19.20 10.73
CA GLN A 142 -12.99 20.61 10.74
C GLN A 142 -14.07 21.53 10.14
N GLU A 143 -14.93 20.99 9.27
CA GLU A 143 -15.95 21.79 8.57
C GLU A 143 -17.16 22.19 9.44
N ILE A 144 -17.55 21.35 10.41
CA ILE A 144 -18.74 21.60 11.22
C ILE A 144 -18.37 22.41 12.47
N VAL A 145 -18.47 23.73 12.34
CA VAL A 145 -18.49 24.78 13.39
C VAL A 145 -17.18 24.92 14.21
N ASP A 146 -16.46 26.01 13.94
CA ASP A 146 -15.41 26.61 14.78
C ASP A 146 -14.26 25.70 15.26
N ASP A 147 -13.84 24.70 14.47
CA ASP A 147 -12.75 23.76 14.82
C ASP A 147 -12.95 23.07 16.19
N VAL A 148 -14.20 22.92 16.65
CA VAL A 148 -14.49 22.44 18.00
C VAL A 148 -14.18 20.95 18.16
N TYR A 149 -14.29 20.17 17.08
CA TYR A 149 -14.13 18.72 17.12
C TYR A 149 -12.73 18.29 16.68
N ALA A 150 -11.94 17.84 17.65
CA ALA A 150 -10.76 17.03 17.35
C ALA A 150 -11.22 15.67 16.79
N SER A 151 -10.68 15.28 15.63
CA SER A 151 -11.01 13.99 15.01
C SER A 151 -10.59 12.83 15.90
N THR A 152 -11.55 11.98 16.24
CA THR A 152 -11.33 10.71 16.97
C THR A 152 -10.80 9.60 16.05
N LEU A 153 -10.70 9.91 14.75
CA LEU A 153 -10.33 9.01 13.67
C LEU A 153 -9.03 9.42 12.97
N THR A 154 -8.30 10.45 13.44
CA THR A 154 -7.09 10.96 12.78
C THR A 154 -6.09 9.87 12.42
N GLU A 155 -5.82 8.92 13.31
CA GLU A 155 -4.92 7.79 13.01
C GLU A 155 -5.48 6.88 11.93
N ASN A 156 -6.76 6.51 12.02
CA ASN A 156 -7.44 5.67 11.02
C ASN A 156 -7.43 6.33 9.63
N ASN A 157 -7.73 7.62 9.59
CA ASN A 157 -7.75 8.45 8.38
C ASN A 157 -6.34 8.59 7.79
N ASN A 158 -5.32 8.78 8.62
CA ASN A 158 -3.92 8.75 8.19
C ASN A 158 -3.51 7.40 7.60
N ASN A 159 -3.94 6.31 8.23
CA ASN A 159 -3.67 4.97 7.73
C ASN A 159 -4.31 4.75 6.36
N MET A 160 -5.57 5.16 6.15
CA MET A 160 -6.19 5.09 4.82
C MET A 160 -5.42 5.88 3.77
N ARG A 161 -4.96 7.10 4.09
CA ARG A 161 -4.11 7.88 3.15
C ARG A 161 -2.80 7.17 2.81
N ASN A 162 -2.15 6.55 3.78
CA ASN A 162 -0.92 5.80 3.55
C ASN A 162 -1.19 4.52 2.74
N PHE A 163 -2.26 3.80 3.04
CA PHE A 163 -2.68 2.61 2.31
C PHE A 163 -3.04 2.91 0.86
N GLY A 164 -3.76 4.00 0.59
CA GLY A 164 -4.06 4.43 -0.77
C GLY A 164 -2.77 4.72 -1.57
N SER A 165 -1.78 5.37 -0.95
CA SER A 165 -0.46 5.55 -1.56
C SER A 165 0.25 4.23 -1.86
N ILE A 166 0.16 3.25 -0.95
CA ILE A 166 0.72 1.90 -1.17
C ILE A 166 0.05 1.23 -2.37
N ILE A 167 -1.28 1.27 -2.47
CA ILE A 167 -2.03 0.66 -3.58
C ILE A 167 -1.61 1.26 -4.93
N ILE A 168 -1.50 2.59 -5.03
CA ILE A 168 -1.05 3.28 -6.24
C ILE A 168 0.31 2.72 -6.69
N VAL A 169 1.29 2.72 -5.79
CA VAL A 169 2.66 2.29 -6.10
C VAL A 169 2.73 0.80 -6.41
N ALA A 170 1.98 -0.03 -5.68
CA ALA A 170 1.91 -1.46 -5.91
C ALA A 170 1.32 -1.78 -7.30
N GLY A 171 0.29 -1.04 -7.71
CA GLY A 171 -0.30 -1.12 -9.05
C GLY A 171 0.71 -0.77 -10.14
N ASP A 172 1.44 0.33 -9.98
CA ASP A 172 2.50 0.74 -10.92
C ASP A 172 3.61 -0.32 -11.01
N LEU A 173 4.04 -0.88 -9.87
CA LEU A 173 5.07 -1.91 -9.84
C LEU A 173 4.60 -3.20 -10.54
N LEU A 174 3.35 -3.60 -10.30
CA LEU A 174 2.75 -4.78 -10.92
C LEU A 174 2.59 -4.59 -12.44
N SER A 175 2.08 -3.45 -12.90
CA SER A 175 1.92 -3.13 -14.33
C SER A 175 3.27 -3.14 -15.07
N ASN A 176 4.31 -2.57 -14.46
CA ASN A 176 5.67 -2.61 -15.02
C ASN A 176 6.21 -4.03 -15.10
N SER A 177 6.04 -4.84 -14.05
CA SER A 177 6.54 -6.22 -14.01
C SER A 177 5.87 -7.13 -15.05
N THR A 178 4.60 -6.88 -15.38
CA THR A 178 3.86 -7.67 -16.37
C THR A 178 4.15 -7.21 -17.79
N SER A 179 4.43 -5.92 -18.00
CA SER A 179 4.84 -5.37 -19.29
C SER A 179 6.22 -5.85 -19.74
N THR A 180 7.16 -6.07 -18.81
CA THR A 180 8.50 -6.59 -19.11
C THR A 180 8.55 -8.09 -19.44
N ASN A 181 7.44 -8.83 -19.22
CA ASN A 181 7.34 -10.27 -19.48
C ASN A 181 6.60 -10.61 -20.79
N LYS A 182 6.26 -9.60 -21.61
CA LYS A 182 5.78 -9.77 -23.00
C LYS A 182 6.89 -9.53 -24.00
#